data_AF-A0A938YTY2-F1
#
_entry.id   AF-A0A938YTY2-F1
#
_cell.length_a   1.000
_cell.length_b   1.000
_cell.length_c   1.000
_cell.angle_alpha   90.00
_cell.angle_beta   90.00
_cell.angle_gamma   90.00
#
_symmetry.space_group_name_H-M   'P 1'
#
loop_
_entity.id
_entity.type
_entity.pdbx_description
1 polymer ?
#
loop_
_entity_poly.entity_id
_entity_poly.type
_entity_poly.pdbx_seq_one_letter_code
_entity_poly.pdbx_strand_id
1 'polypeptide(L)'
;MPFFKKPILTKERIKALKNFRKGAIKALKHLQAKAEDDISKEIYRRMIENVKGTPVFFYPRKNMRENVFRAGNLVFASVVKGEHVNVLSVIQMGSQKFVVKSDYINMPAEHVFEGNRLSMQGIFTLAHEYAHFPKPALHLFAKRNRISFEQAEELLADTLSAKLAVEMGYPKELVLNHFEGRQLVYGRIPFKRFIWNAVNK
;
A
#
# COMPACT_ATOMS: atom_id res chain seq x y z
N MET A 1 -5.35 -23.92 -31.05
CA MET A 1 -4.97 -24.35 -29.69
C MET A 1 -5.55 -23.35 -28.70
N PRO A 2 -6.42 -23.75 -27.76
CA PRO A 2 -6.92 -22.82 -26.76
C PRO A 2 -5.77 -22.52 -25.79
N PHE A 3 -5.29 -21.29 -25.79
CA PHE A 3 -4.38 -20.79 -24.77
C PHE A 3 -5.13 -20.84 -23.44
N PHE A 4 -4.92 -21.91 -22.65
CA PHE A 4 -5.33 -21.93 -21.25
C PHE A 4 -4.64 -20.76 -20.55
N LYS A 5 -5.36 -19.64 -20.40
CA LYS A 5 -4.92 -18.53 -19.56
C LYS A 5 -4.72 -19.13 -18.17
N LYS A 6 -3.46 -19.22 -17.72
CA LYS A 6 -3.14 -19.69 -16.37
C LYS A 6 -4.01 -18.92 -15.38
N PRO A 7 -4.64 -19.58 -14.40
CA PRO A 7 -5.39 -18.89 -13.37
C PRO A 7 -4.50 -17.84 -12.70
N ILE A 8 -5.01 -16.63 -12.56
CA ILE A 8 -4.26 -15.45 -12.07
C ILE A 8 -3.64 -15.76 -10.70
N LEU A 9 -4.39 -16.47 -9.84
CA LEU A 9 -3.93 -16.98 -8.56
C LEU A 9 -3.75 -18.50 -8.65
N THR A 10 -2.51 -18.93 -8.81
CA THR A 10 -2.11 -20.32 -8.62
C THR A 10 -2.10 -20.67 -7.13
N LYS A 11 -2.09 -21.96 -6.78
CA LYS A 11 -1.97 -22.42 -5.38
C LYS A 11 -0.71 -21.86 -4.71
N GLU A 12 0.36 -21.74 -5.48
CA GLU A 12 1.66 -21.20 -5.07
C GLU A 12 1.58 -19.70 -4.81
N ARG A 13 0.93 -18.91 -5.69
CA ARG A 13 0.69 -17.47 -5.48
C ARG A 13 -0.16 -17.21 -4.24
N ILE A 14 -1.19 -18.02 -4.00
CA ILE A 14 -2.00 -17.97 -2.78
C ILE A 14 -1.15 -18.26 -1.53
N LYS A 15 -0.30 -19.29 -1.60
CA LYS A 15 0.63 -19.63 -0.51
C LYS A 15 1.62 -18.49 -0.25
N ALA A 16 2.17 -17.87 -1.29
CA ALA A 16 3.07 -16.73 -1.19
C ALA A 16 2.38 -15.54 -0.49
N LEU A 17 1.14 -15.21 -0.88
CA LEU A 17 0.35 -14.15 -0.25
C LEU A 17 0.06 -14.46 1.23
N LYS A 18 -0.32 -15.70 1.55
CA LYS A 18 -0.55 -16.12 2.95
C LYS A 18 0.74 -16.00 3.79
N ASN A 19 1.88 -16.41 3.24
CA ASN A 19 3.17 -16.30 3.90
C ASN A 19 3.55 -14.83 4.14
N PHE A 20 3.35 -13.97 3.14
CA PHE A 20 3.55 -12.54 3.28
C PHE A 20 2.68 -11.96 4.39
N ARG A 21 1.35 -12.23 4.39
CA ARG A 21 0.44 -11.74 5.44
C ARG A 21 0.88 -12.20 6.84
N LYS A 22 1.28 -13.47 6.98
CA LYS A 22 1.80 -14.00 8.25
C LYS A 22 3.07 -13.29 8.70
N GLY A 23 4.02 -13.07 7.79
CA GLY A 23 5.26 -12.33 8.05
C GLY A 23 4.99 -10.88 8.43
N ALA A 24 4.12 -10.20 7.68
CA ALA A 24 3.74 -8.82 7.93
C ALA A 24 3.08 -8.64 9.30
N ILE A 25 2.12 -9.51 9.66
CA ILE A 25 1.48 -9.47 10.98
C ILE A 25 2.51 -9.67 12.11
N LYS A 26 3.47 -10.60 11.94
CA LYS A 26 4.52 -10.83 12.93
C LYS A 26 5.40 -9.58 13.10
N ALA A 27 5.85 -9.00 11.99
CA ALA A 27 6.65 -7.78 11.98
C ALA A 27 5.91 -6.60 12.62
N LEU A 28 4.65 -6.36 12.24
CA LEU A 28 3.83 -5.28 12.79
C LEU A 28 3.60 -5.44 14.30
N LYS A 29 3.38 -6.67 14.79
CA LYS A 29 3.26 -6.92 16.24
C LYS A 29 4.55 -6.56 16.98
N HIS A 30 5.70 -6.85 16.38
CA HIS A 30 7.00 -6.50 16.96
C HIS A 30 7.22 -4.98 16.96
N LEU A 31 6.88 -4.29 15.87
CA LEU A 31 6.90 -2.83 15.81
C LEU A 31 5.96 -2.19 16.84
N GLN A 32 4.76 -2.75 17.00
CA GLN A 32 3.80 -2.30 17.99
C GLN A 32 4.34 -2.46 19.42
N ALA A 33 5.00 -3.58 19.74
CA ALA A 33 5.59 -3.81 21.05
C ALA A 33 6.77 -2.87 21.35
N LYS A 34 7.51 -2.44 20.33
CA LYS A 34 8.64 -1.50 20.44
C LYS A 34 8.23 -0.03 20.41
N ALA A 35 7.00 0.29 20.00
CA ALA A 35 6.54 1.66 19.90
C ALA A 35 6.41 2.30 21.29
N GLU A 36 7.03 3.46 21.47
CA GLU A 36 7.01 4.20 22.73
C GLU A 36 5.68 4.92 22.94
N ASP A 37 5.12 5.49 21.88
CA ASP A 37 3.91 6.30 21.91
C ASP A 37 2.65 5.57 21.45
N ASP A 38 1.51 5.99 21.98
CA ASP A 38 0.21 5.36 21.73
C ASP A 38 -0.29 5.57 20.29
N ILE A 39 0.12 6.66 19.63
CA ILE A 39 -0.23 6.92 18.23
C ILE A 39 0.43 5.87 17.33
N SER A 40 1.73 5.63 17.51
CA SER A 40 2.47 4.59 16.78
C SER A 40 1.88 3.20 17.04
N LYS A 41 1.55 2.87 18.30
CA LYS A 41 0.89 1.60 18.63
C LYS A 41 -0.44 1.43 17.91
N GLU A 42 -1.26 2.47 17.88
CA GLU A 42 -2.56 2.46 17.19
C GLU A 42 -2.39 2.32 15.68
N ILE A 43 -1.43 3.01 15.08
CA ILE A 43 -1.10 2.90 13.66
C ILE A 43 -0.74 1.46 13.29
N TYR A 44 0.15 0.80 14.05
CA TYR A 44 0.50 -0.60 13.79
C TYR A 44 -0.67 -1.55 14.04
N ARG A 45 -1.50 -1.29 15.06
CA ARG A 45 -2.72 -2.06 15.33
C ARG A 45 -3.68 -2.04 14.13
N ARG A 46 -3.96 -0.86 13.58
CA ARG A 46 -4.81 -0.66 12.39
C ARG A 46 -4.25 -1.36 11.17
N MET A 47 -2.94 -1.26 10.96
CA MET A 47 -2.28 -1.93 9.85
C MET A 47 -2.37 -3.46 9.97
N ILE A 48 -2.31 -4.02 11.19
CA ILE A 48 -2.55 -5.46 11.44
C ILE A 48 -3.99 -5.84 11.07
N GLU A 49 -4.98 -5.01 11.42
CA GLU A 49 -6.39 -5.22 11.04
C GLU A 49 -6.55 -5.27 9.53
N ASN A 50 -5.96 -4.31 8.80
CA ASN A 50 -5.99 -4.27 7.34
C ASN A 50 -5.35 -5.52 6.71
N VAL A 51 -4.18 -5.96 7.19
CA VAL A 51 -3.53 -7.18 6.66
C VAL A 51 -4.38 -8.43 6.86
N LYS A 52 -5.17 -8.49 7.94
CA LYS A 52 -6.09 -9.61 8.22
C LYS A 52 -7.39 -9.52 7.42
N GLY A 53 -7.98 -8.33 7.38
CA GLY A 53 -9.36 -8.11 6.97
C GLY A 53 -9.52 -7.69 5.52
N THR A 54 -8.55 -6.99 4.93
CA THR A 54 -8.71 -6.41 3.59
C THR A 54 -8.47 -7.48 2.50
N PRO A 55 -9.48 -7.85 1.71
CA PRO A 55 -9.32 -8.74 0.56
C PRO A 55 -8.45 -8.08 -0.52
N VAL A 56 -7.69 -8.91 -1.25
CA VAL A 56 -6.86 -8.46 -2.38
C VAL A 56 -7.37 -9.17 -3.64
N PHE A 57 -7.75 -8.39 -4.64
CA PHE A 57 -8.17 -8.86 -5.96
C PHE A 57 -7.08 -8.60 -6.99
N PHE A 58 -6.86 -9.59 -7.87
CA PHE A 58 -5.83 -9.53 -8.89
C PHE A 58 -6.43 -9.59 -10.30
N TYR A 59 -5.96 -8.72 -11.19
CA TYR A 59 -6.37 -8.70 -12.60
C TYR A 59 -5.18 -8.95 -13.55
N PRO A 60 -5.43 -9.50 -14.76
CA PRO A 60 -4.38 -9.95 -15.66
C PRO A 60 -3.84 -8.78 -16.50
N ARG A 61 -2.97 -7.95 -15.91
CA ARG A 61 -2.19 -6.93 -16.62
C ARG A 61 -0.75 -6.89 -16.11
N LYS A 62 0.19 -6.60 -17.03
CA LYS A 62 1.61 -6.34 -16.74
C LYS A 62 1.85 -4.94 -16.18
N ASN A 63 1.19 -3.93 -16.76
CA ASN A 63 1.49 -2.53 -16.49
C ASN A 63 0.30 -1.79 -15.86
N MET A 64 0.64 -0.78 -15.07
CA MET A 64 -0.24 0.12 -14.31
C MET A 64 -1.13 0.95 -15.24
N ARG A 65 -2.23 1.51 -14.70
CA ARG A 65 -2.89 2.64 -15.37
C ARG A 65 -2.01 3.87 -15.17
N GLU A 66 -1.15 4.13 -16.14
CA GLU A 66 -0.44 5.40 -16.26
C GLU A 66 -1.34 6.36 -17.05
N ASN A 67 -1.98 7.29 -16.36
CA ASN A 67 -2.65 8.40 -17.04
C ASN A 67 -1.62 9.52 -17.18
N VAL A 68 -1.04 9.62 -18.37
CA VAL A 68 -0.28 10.80 -18.79
C VAL A 68 -1.28 11.77 -19.39
N PHE A 69 -1.52 12.90 -18.74
CA PHE A 69 -2.36 13.96 -19.28
C PHE A 69 -1.63 15.29 -19.28
N ARG A 70 -1.92 16.11 -20.28
CA ARG A 70 -1.39 17.47 -20.39
C ARG A 70 -2.42 18.46 -19.88
N ALA A 71 -2.02 19.32 -18.96
CA ALA A 71 -2.79 20.51 -18.60
C ALA A 71 -1.90 21.74 -18.86
N GLY A 72 -2.19 22.46 -19.95
CA GLY A 72 -1.30 23.49 -20.47
C GLY A 72 0.05 22.93 -20.96
N ASN A 73 1.14 23.58 -20.58
CA ASN A 73 2.50 23.22 -21.00
C ASN A 73 3.14 22.14 -20.10
N LEU A 74 2.42 21.61 -19.12
CA LEU A 74 2.91 20.66 -18.13
C LEU A 74 2.40 19.25 -18.45
N VAL A 75 3.31 18.28 -18.41
CA VAL A 75 3.00 16.86 -18.52
C VAL A 75 2.81 16.31 -17.11
N PHE A 76 1.60 15.85 -16.81
CA PHE A 76 1.27 15.19 -15.55
C PHE A 76 1.22 13.68 -15.80
N ALA A 77 1.84 12.91 -14.92
CA ALA A 77 1.75 11.46 -14.92
C ALA A 77 1.15 11.01 -13.59
N SER A 78 -0.02 10.37 -13.63
CA SER A 78 -0.59 9.66 -12.49
C SER A 78 -0.28 8.17 -12.67
N VAL A 79 0.48 7.60 -11.73
CA VAL A 79 0.86 6.19 -11.71
C VAL A 79 0.15 5.52 -10.54
N VAL A 80 -0.92 4.80 -10.83
CA VAL A 80 -1.67 4.05 -9.81
C VAL A 80 -1.11 2.62 -9.72
N LYS A 81 -0.36 2.34 -8.65
CA LYS A 81 0.41 1.10 -8.43
C LYS A 81 -0.44 -0.04 -7.83
N GLY A 82 -1.50 0.35 -7.13
CA GLY A 82 -2.56 -0.42 -6.52
C GLY A 82 -3.66 0.57 -6.14
N GLU A 83 -4.87 0.09 -5.92
CA GLU A 83 -5.95 0.93 -5.41
C GLU A 83 -6.53 0.30 -4.16
N HIS A 84 -6.35 0.96 -3.02
CA HIS A 84 -7.20 0.76 -1.85
C HIS A 84 -8.58 1.38 -2.14
N VAL A 85 -9.52 0.54 -2.59
CA VAL A 85 -10.85 0.98 -2.98
C VAL A 85 -11.78 0.90 -1.78
N ASN A 86 -12.35 2.04 -1.40
CA ASN A 86 -13.50 2.10 -0.49
C ASN A 86 -14.77 2.18 -1.35
N VAL A 87 -15.47 1.07 -1.57
CA VAL A 87 -16.75 1.08 -2.30
C VAL A 87 -17.89 1.24 -1.30
N LEU A 88 -18.71 2.27 -1.49
CA LEU A 88 -20.00 2.39 -0.82
C LEU A 88 -21.07 1.83 -1.76
N SER A 89 -21.57 0.62 -1.47
CA SER A 89 -22.71 0.03 -2.17
C SER A 89 -23.97 0.22 -1.35
N VAL A 90 -24.99 0.85 -1.91
CA VAL A 90 -26.30 0.96 -1.25
C VAL A 90 -27.14 -0.26 -1.64
N ILE A 91 -27.34 -1.19 -0.72
CA ILE A 91 -28.23 -2.33 -0.89
C ILE A 91 -29.58 -1.96 -0.27
N GLN A 92 -30.65 -2.03 -1.03
CA GLN A 92 -32.00 -1.77 -0.52
C GLN A 92 -32.71 -3.11 -0.28
N MET A 93 -33.11 -3.37 0.97
CA MET A 93 -33.95 -4.53 1.33
C MET A 93 -35.26 -4.00 1.93
N GLY A 94 -36.35 -4.09 1.16
CA GLY A 94 -37.63 -3.49 1.53
C GLY A 94 -37.56 -1.96 1.61
N SER A 95 -38.04 -1.39 2.72
CA SER A 95 -37.99 0.06 2.99
C SER A 95 -36.65 0.55 3.55
N GLN A 96 -35.73 -0.36 3.90
CA GLN A 96 -34.44 -0.02 4.50
C GLN A 96 -33.33 0.02 3.44
N LYS A 97 -32.54 1.10 3.47
CA LYS A 97 -31.32 1.26 2.67
C LYS A 97 -30.11 0.96 3.56
N PHE A 98 -29.32 -0.02 3.15
CA PHE A 98 -28.08 -0.43 3.80
C PHE A 98 -26.90 0.11 3.00
N VAL A 99 -26.06 0.94 3.60
CA VAL A 99 -24.79 1.36 3.00
C VAL A 99 -23.72 0.35 3.38
N VAL A 100 -23.33 -0.49 2.44
CA VAL A 100 -22.26 -1.48 2.61
C VAL A 100 -20.96 -0.84 2.15
N LYS A 101 -20.03 -0.63 3.10
CA LYS A 101 -18.67 -0.23 2.78
C LYS A 101 -17.83 -1.50 2.54
N SER A 102 -17.34 -1.68 1.32
CA SER A 102 -16.41 -2.75 0.97
C SER A 102 -15.03 -2.16 0.74
N ASP A 103 -14.09 -2.48 1.64
CA ASP A 103 -12.69 -2.07 1.52
C ASP A 103 -11.90 -3.23 0.91
N TYR A 104 -11.32 -3.03 -0.28
CA TYR A 104 -10.49 -4.03 -0.93
C TYR A 104 -9.31 -3.42 -1.67
N ILE A 105 -8.28 -4.23 -1.88
CA ILE A 105 -7.08 -3.85 -2.62
C ILE A 105 -7.16 -4.46 -4.02
N ASN A 106 -7.04 -3.65 -5.05
CA ASN A 106 -7.06 -4.11 -6.44
C ASN A 106 -5.70 -3.92 -7.11
N MET A 107 -5.12 -5.00 -7.67
CA MET A 107 -3.73 -4.97 -8.15
C MET A 107 -3.49 -5.77 -9.44
N PRO A 108 -2.54 -5.34 -10.29
CA PRO A 108 -2.09 -6.16 -11.41
C PRO A 108 -1.33 -7.38 -10.90
N ALA A 109 -1.73 -8.58 -11.32
CA ALA A 109 -1.11 -9.81 -10.86
C ALA A 109 0.38 -9.89 -11.21
N GLU A 110 0.76 -9.45 -12.40
CA GLU A 110 2.14 -9.53 -12.89
C GLU A 110 3.02 -8.38 -12.36
N HIS A 111 2.42 -7.36 -11.71
CA HIS A 111 3.15 -6.39 -10.88
C HIS A 111 3.50 -6.99 -9.52
N VAL A 112 2.55 -7.74 -8.95
CA VAL A 112 2.69 -8.29 -7.60
C VAL A 112 3.50 -9.59 -7.57
N PHE A 113 3.40 -10.40 -8.62
CA PHE A 113 4.06 -11.70 -8.71
C PHE A 113 5.09 -11.76 -9.84
N GLU A 114 6.27 -12.27 -9.52
CA GLU A 114 7.25 -12.74 -10.50
C GLU A 114 7.16 -14.27 -10.56
N GLY A 115 6.51 -14.77 -11.60
CA GLY A 115 6.12 -16.18 -11.66
C GLY A 115 5.18 -16.55 -10.50
N ASN A 116 5.61 -17.46 -9.62
CA ASN A 116 4.86 -17.94 -8.45
C ASN A 116 5.29 -17.29 -7.12
N ARG A 117 6.23 -16.33 -7.16
CA ARG A 117 6.75 -15.64 -5.98
C ARG A 117 6.27 -14.19 -5.97
N LEU A 118 6.16 -13.59 -4.80
CA LEU A 118 5.94 -12.14 -4.72
C LEU A 118 7.21 -11.43 -5.19
N SER A 119 7.05 -10.46 -6.08
CA SER A 119 8.14 -9.57 -6.48
C SER A 119 8.42 -8.57 -5.35
N MET A 120 9.62 -8.00 -5.32
CA MET A 120 9.94 -6.92 -4.36
C MET A 120 8.98 -5.74 -4.52
N GLN A 121 8.66 -5.35 -5.76
CA GLN A 121 7.70 -4.30 -6.04
C GLN A 121 6.30 -4.66 -5.54
N GLY A 122 5.88 -5.92 -5.69
CA GLY A 122 4.62 -6.44 -5.16
C GLY A 122 4.54 -6.40 -3.65
N ILE A 123 5.62 -6.75 -2.95
CA ILE A 123 5.74 -6.68 -1.50
C ILE A 123 5.53 -5.24 -1.01
N PHE A 124 6.26 -4.28 -1.60
CA PHE A 124 6.12 -2.87 -1.21
C PHE A 124 4.74 -2.33 -1.51
N THR A 125 4.20 -2.65 -2.67
CA THR A 125 2.90 -2.13 -3.06
C THR A 125 1.82 -2.72 -2.14
N LEU A 126 1.82 -4.02 -1.84
CA LEU A 126 0.92 -4.61 -0.85
C LEU A 126 1.05 -3.95 0.52
N ALA A 127 2.28 -3.76 1.01
CA ALA A 127 2.52 -3.12 2.30
C ALA A 127 2.02 -1.66 2.33
N HIS A 128 2.19 -0.92 1.23
CA HIS A 128 1.70 0.45 1.05
C HIS A 128 0.17 0.49 1.07
N GLU A 129 -0.49 -0.36 0.28
CA GLU A 129 -1.96 -0.46 0.27
C GLU A 129 -2.52 -0.82 1.66
N TYR A 130 -1.87 -1.72 2.40
CA TYR A 130 -2.28 -2.03 3.78
C TYR A 130 -2.07 -0.88 4.77
N ALA A 131 -1.20 0.08 4.45
CA ALA A 131 -0.96 1.27 5.26
C ALA A 131 -1.96 2.40 4.98
N HIS A 132 -2.88 2.24 4.03
CA HIS A 132 -3.98 3.18 3.80
C HIS A 132 -5.13 2.93 4.79
N PHE A 133 -5.41 3.95 5.58
CA PHE A 133 -6.52 4.06 6.53
C PHE A 133 -6.48 5.48 7.12
N PRO A 134 -7.56 5.95 7.76
CA PRO A 134 -7.55 7.22 8.49
C PRO A 134 -6.51 7.21 9.61
N LYS A 135 -5.43 7.99 9.45
CA LYS A 135 -4.32 8.06 10.43
C LYS A 135 -4.61 9.12 11.50
N PRO A 136 -4.42 8.82 12.79
CA PRO A 136 -4.54 9.81 13.86
C PRO A 136 -3.62 11.02 13.61
N ALA A 137 -4.10 12.23 13.89
CA ALA A 137 -3.34 13.48 13.74
C ALA A 137 -2.78 13.76 12.32
N LEU A 138 -3.29 13.10 11.27
CA LEU A 138 -2.81 13.30 9.90
C LEU A 138 -2.93 14.75 9.43
N HIS A 139 -4.04 15.41 9.78
CA HIS A 139 -4.26 16.83 9.48
C HIS A 139 -3.22 17.75 10.14
N LEU A 140 -2.78 17.45 11.37
CA LEU A 140 -1.73 18.21 12.05
C LEU A 140 -0.38 18.00 11.36
N PHE A 141 -0.07 16.76 10.97
CA PHE A 141 1.13 16.45 10.20
C PHE A 141 1.14 17.18 8.85
N ALA A 142 0.02 17.15 8.11
CA ALA A 142 -0.12 17.84 6.84
C ALA A 142 0.10 19.36 7.00
N LYS A 143 -0.57 19.98 7.98
CA LYS A 143 -0.41 21.41 8.29
C LYS A 143 1.03 21.77 8.67
N ARG A 144 1.68 20.97 9.53
CA ARG A 144 3.06 21.20 9.99
C ARG A 144 4.05 21.15 8.83
N ASN A 145 3.85 20.24 7.87
CA ASN A 145 4.75 20.06 6.74
C ASN A 145 4.35 20.89 5.51
N ARG A 146 3.24 21.64 5.58
CA ARG A 146 2.69 22.45 4.47
C ARG A 146 2.46 21.61 3.19
N ILE A 147 1.87 20.44 3.37
CA ILE A 147 1.52 19.50 2.29
C ILE A 147 0.01 19.23 2.30
N SER A 148 -0.53 18.76 1.17
CA SER A 148 -1.92 18.33 1.10
C SER A 148 -2.17 17.11 2.01
N PHE A 149 -3.44 16.89 2.38
CA PHE A 149 -3.82 15.73 3.19
C PHE A 149 -3.52 14.43 2.46
N GLU A 150 -3.75 14.39 1.16
CA GLU A 150 -3.48 13.27 0.28
C GLU A 150 -1.97 12.96 0.22
N GLN A 151 -1.13 13.98 0.02
CA GLN A 151 0.33 13.80 0.05
C GLN A 151 0.83 13.35 1.43
N ALA A 152 0.20 13.82 2.51
CA ALA A 152 0.52 13.37 3.86
C ALA A 152 0.16 11.90 4.08
N GLU A 153 -1.01 11.47 3.58
CA GLU A 153 -1.46 10.08 3.67
C GLU A 153 -0.52 9.14 2.92
N GLU A 154 -0.20 9.48 1.67
CA GLU A 154 0.74 8.76 0.80
C GLU A 154 2.13 8.67 1.42
N LEU A 155 2.65 9.79 1.93
CA LEU A 155 3.98 9.82 2.55
C LEU A 155 4.04 8.91 3.78
N LEU A 156 3.00 8.89 4.60
CA LEU A 156 2.92 7.99 5.74
C LEU A 156 2.74 6.54 5.31
N ALA A 157 1.96 6.25 4.26
CA ALA A 157 1.84 4.90 3.72
C ALA A 157 3.20 4.38 3.17
N ASP A 158 3.94 5.21 2.44
CA ASP A 158 5.31 4.91 2.00
C ASP A 158 6.26 4.69 3.18
N THR A 159 6.18 5.54 4.20
CA THR A 159 7.02 5.43 5.40
C THR A 159 6.75 4.13 6.18
N LEU A 160 5.47 3.79 6.37
CA LEU A 160 5.05 2.58 7.08
C LEU A 160 5.37 1.31 6.28
N SER A 161 5.17 1.32 4.96
CA SER A 161 5.50 0.19 4.10
C SER A 161 7.00 -0.10 4.07
N ALA A 162 7.85 0.94 4.04
CA ALA A 162 9.30 0.81 4.14
C ALA A 162 9.72 0.22 5.48
N LYS A 163 9.19 0.75 6.59
CA LYS A 163 9.48 0.25 7.94
C LYS A 163 9.06 -1.20 8.12
N LEU A 164 7.87 -1.56 7.61
CA LEU A 164 7.41 -2.95 7.62
C LEU A 164 8.34 -3.86 6.82
N ALA A 165 8.75 -3.47 5.61
CA ALA A 165 9.64 -4.30 4.79
C ALA A 165 10.99 -4.56 5.47
N VAL A 166 11.60 -3.53 6.08
CA VAL A 166 12.84 -3.71 6.84
C VAL A 166 12.63 -4.64 8.03
N GLU A 167 11.52 -4.48 8.77
CA GLU A 167 11.18 -5.36 9.89
C GLU A 167 10.92 -6.82 9.46
N MET A 168 10.43 -7.02 8.23
CA MET A 168 10.27 -8.35 7.63
C MET A 168 11.60 -8.98 7.18
N GLY A 169 12.72 -8.24 7.28
CA GLY A 169 14.07 -8.71 6.96
C GLY A 169 14.53 -8.38 5.53
N TYR A 170 13.83 -7.50 4.81
CA TYR A 170 14.30 -7.06 3.49
C TYR A 170 15.47 -6.07 3.61
N PRO A 171 16.52 -6.18 2.77
CA PRO A 171 17.68 -5.29 2.81
C PRO A 171 17.26 -3.82 2.65
N LYS A 172 17.80 -2.94 3.51
CA LYS A 172 17.44 -1.52 3.55
C LYS A 172 17.74 -0.83 2.22
N GLU A 173 18.84 -1.21 1.58
CA GLU A 173 19.27 -0.67 0.29
C GLU A 173 18.22 -0.93 -0.79
N LEU A 174 17.69 -2.16 -0.83
CA LEU A 174 16.62 -2.52 -1.77
C LEU A 174 15.30 -1.80 -1.47
N VAL A 175 15.00 -1.59 -0.19
CA VAL A 175 13.83 -0.80 0.24
C VAL A 175 13.93 0.63 -0.24
N LEU A 176 15.08 1.28 -0.05
CA LEU A 176 15.28 2.68 -0.43
C LEU A 176 15.28 2.87 -1.95
N ASN A 177 15.86 1.92 -2.69
CA ASN A 177 15.87 1.95 -4.16
C ASN A 177 14.45 1.86 -4.74
N HIS A 178 13.50 1.22 -4.05
CA HIS A 178 12.10 1.16 -4.49
C HIS A 178 11.44 2.54 -4.60
N PHE A 179 11.92 3.54 -3.85
CA PHE A 179 11.36 4.88 -3.85
C PHE A 179 12.04 5.83 -4.84
N GLU A 180 12.99 5.34 -5.65
CA GLU A 180 13.51 6.09 -6.79
C GLU A 180 12.39 6.37 -7.81
N GLY A 181 12.28 7.61 -8.30
CA GLY A 181 11.23 8.04 -9.21
C GLY A 181 9.93 8.53 -8.56
N ARG A 182 9.74 8.35 -7.23
CA ARG A 182 8.57 8.91 -6.49
C ARG A 182 8.59 10.44 -6.39
N GLN A 183 9.62 11.13 -6.89
CA GLN A 183 9.65 12.60 -6.97
C GLN A 183 8.41 13.17 -7.69
N LEU A 184 7.83 12.44 -8.65
CA LEU A 184 6.63 12.85 -9.37
C LEU A 184 5.39 12.96 -8.46
N VAL A 185 5.31 12.15 -7.39
CA VAL A 185 4.19 12.15 -6.43
C VAL A 185 4.33 13.26 -5.39
N TYR A 186 5.58 13.52 -4.96
CA TYR A 186 5.87 14.39 -3.83
C TYR A 186 6.43 15.76 -4.20
N GLY A 187 6.73 16.01 -5.48
CA GLY A 187 7.30 17.28 -5.94
C GLY A 187 8.58 17.65 -5.19
N ARG A 188 8.57 18.80 -4.52
CA ARG A 188 9.72 19.35 -3.76
C ARG A 188 9.85 18.82 -2.33
N ILE A 189 8.94 17.96 -1.87
CA ILE A 189 8.97 17.44 -0.49
C ILE A 189 10.19 16.52 -0.33
N PRO A 190 10.96 16.61 0.77
CA PRO A 190 12.11 15.74 1.01
C PRO A 190 11.69 14.33 1.49
N PHE A 191 10.80 13.66 0.76
CA PHE A 191 10.19 12.37 1.15
C PHE A 191 11.24 11.29 1.46
N LYS A 192 12.35 11.24 0.70
CA LYS A 192 13.45 10.30 0.94
C LYS A 192 13.99 10.39 2.38
N ARG A 193 14.04 11.59 2.97
CA ARG A 193 14.50 11.80 4.35
C ARG A 193 13.53 11.21 5.38
N PHE A 194 12.22 11.31 5.15
CA PHE A 194 11.22 10.70 6.02
C PHE A 194 11.33 9.18 6.02
N ILE A 195 11.43 8.59 4.83
CA ILE A 195 11.58 7.14 4.66
C ILE A 195 12.89 6.66 5.29
N TRP A 196 14.01 7.36 5.02
CA TRP A 196 15.32 7.06 5.62
C TRP A 196 15.27 7.07 7.15
N ASN A 197 14.64 8.08 7.75
CA ASN A 197 14.53 8.18 9.20
C ASN A 197 13.69 7.05 9.79
N ALA A 198 12.65 6.60 9.09
CA ALA A 198 11.78 5.53 9.57
C ALA A 198 12.41 4.13 9.52
N VAL A 199 13.34 3.89 8.60
CA VAL A 199 14.05 2.60 8.48
C VAL A 199 15.33 2.53 9.32
N ASN A 200 15.79 3.66 9.86
CA ASN A 200 16.99 3.75 10.70
C ASN A 200 16.71 4.00 12.19
N LYS A 201 15.44 4.21 12.55
CA LYS A 201 14.95 4.28 13.94
C LYS A 201 14.02 3.11 14.21
#